data_AF-A0A7D7MDT8-F1
#
_entry.id   AF-A0A7D7MDT8-F1
#
_cell.length_a   1.000
_cell.length_b   1.000
_cell.length_c   1.000
_cell.angle_alpha   90.00
_cell.angle_beta   90.00
_cell.angle_gamma   90.00
#
_symmetry.space_group_name_H-M   'P 1'
#
loop_
_entity.id
_entity.type
_entity.pdbx_description
1 polymer ?
#
loop_
_entity_poly.entity_id
_entity_poly.type
_entity_poly.pdbx_seq_one_letter_code
_entity_poly.pdbx_strand_id
1 'polypeptide(L)'
;MWRIELSIIMYILLVGGALITGALSAIVFMGVYRKTKRGGTLVGTLLLLWIVYQMVTLSTIASPLTVMVLVIYLFFGIAAYWKLKREGVIAKG
;
A
#
# COMPACT_ATOMS: atom_id res chain seq x y z
N MET A 1 17.08 -24.01 -0.75
CA MET A 1 16.46 -22.68 -0.62
C MET A 1 17.57 -21.70 -0.29
N TRP A 2 17.99 -20.87 -1.24
CA TRP A 2 19.04 -19.87 -1.04
C TRP A 2 18.46 -18.73 -0.19
N ARG A 3 18.87 -18.63 1.08
CA ARG A 3 18.49 -17.55 1.96
C ARG A 3 19.35 -16.34 1.58
N ILE A 4 18.77 -15.39 0.84
CA ILE A 4 19.45 -14.15 0.47
C ILE A 4 19.68 -13.36 1.77
N GLU A 5 20.94 -13.19 2.18
CA GLU A 5 21.27 -12.30 3.29
C GLU A 5 21.07 -10.85 2.85
N LEU A 6 19.92 -10.28 3.21
CA LEU A 6 19.62 -8.88 2.98
C LEU A 6 20.53 -8.02 3.86
N SER A 7 21.39 -7.21 3.24
CA SER A 7 22.11 -6.15 3.94
C SER A 7 21.13 -5.18 4.61
N ILE A 8 21.51 -4.68 5.79
CA ILE A 8 20.76 -3.67 6.55
C ILE A 8 20.38 -2.46 5.67
N ILE A 9 21.27 -2.05 4.77
CA ILE A 9 21.03 -0.93 3.86
C ILE A 9 19.85 -1.24 2.93
N MET A 10 19.80 -2.44 2.37
CA MET A 10 18.72 -2.87 1.47
C MET A 10 17.40 -3.00 2.21
N TYR A 11 17.43 -3.44 3.48
CA TYR A 11 16.25 -3.48 4.34
C TYR A 11 15.65 -2.08 4.57
N ILE A 12 16.50 -1.12 4.94
CA ILE A 12 16.09 0.27 5.18
C ILE A 12 15.51 0.90 3.90
N LEU A 13 16.15 0.67 2.75
CA LEU A 13 15.68 1.19 1.47
C LEU A 13 14.31 0.61 1.06
N LEU A 14 14.10 -0.69 1.26
CA LEU A 14 12.83 -1.33 0.94
C LEU A 14 11.70 -0.86 1.85
N VAL A 15 11.96 -0.72 3.15
CA VAL A 15 10.98 -0.18 4.11
C VAL A 15 10.69 1.29 3.83
N GLY A 16 11.73 2.10 3.60
CA GLY A 16 11.59 3.52 3.24
C GLY A 16 10.82 3.72 1.94
N GLY A 17 11.13 2.93 0.92
CA GLY A 17 10.40 2.91 -0.35
C GLY A 17 8.93 2.56 -0.15
N ALA A 18 8.64 1.53 0.65
CA ALA A 18 7.27 1.14 0.97
C ALA A 18 6.49 2.26 1.67
N LEU A 19 7.12 3.02 2.57
CA LEU A 19 6.50 4.18 3.23
C LEU A 19 6.13 5.26 2.21
N ILE A 20 7.05 5.62 1.33
CA ILE A 20 6.84 6.66 0.30
C ILE A 20 5.75 6.20 -0.68
N THR A 21 5.86 5.00 -1.22
CA THR A 21 4.88 4.45 -2.17
C THR A 21 3.51 4.32 -1.50
N GLY A 22 3.43 3.80 -0.28
CA GLY A 22 2.17 3.65 0.45
C GLY A 22 1.47 4.99 0.68
N ALA A 23 2.22 6.01 1.09
CA ALA A 23 1.69 7.36 1.27
C ALA A 23 1.20 7.96 -0.06
N LEU A 24 2.00 7.88 -1.12
CA LEU A 24 1.64 8.40 -2.44
C LEU A 24 0.40 7.68 -3.01
N SER A 25 0.36 6.36 -2.92
CA SER A 25 -0.79 5.56 -3.35
C SER A 25 -2.07 5.98 -2.65
N ALA A 26 -2.02 6.20 -1.33
CA ALA A 26 -3.16 6.69 -0.56
C ALA A 26 -3.60 8.10 -1.00
N ILE A 27 -2.66 9.03 -1.23
CA ILE A 27 -2.96 10.39 -1.68
C ILE A 27 -3.62 10.38 -3.07
N VAL A 28 -3.05 9.63 -4.02
CA VAL A 28 -3.58 9.50 -5.38
C VAL A 28 -4.96 8.85 -5.36
N PHE A 29 -5.13 7.75 -4.62
CA PHE A 29 -6.42 7.09 -4.47
C PHE A 29 -7.48 8.05 -3.93
N MET A 30 -7.20 8.74 -2.83
CA MET A 30 -8.14 9.72 -2.26
C MET A 30 -8.47 10.85 -3.23
N GLY A 31 -7.45 11.39 -3.91
CA GLY A 31 -7.62 12.47 -4.89
C GLY A 31 -8.55 12.07 -6.05
N VAL A 32 -8.37 10.87 -6.59
CA VAL A 32 -9.22 10.35 -7.67
C VAL A 32 -10.61 9.98 -7.14
N TYR A 33 -10.69 9.32 -5.98
CA TYR A 33 -11.95 8.87 -5.39
C TYR A 33 -12.89 10.05 -5.06
N ARG A 34 -12.33 11.18 -4.61
CA ARG A 34 -13.08 12.42 -4.40
C ARG A 34 -13.69 13.00 -5.68
N LYS A 35 -13.00 12.89 -6.81
CA LYS A 35 -13.47 13.41 -8.10
C LYS A 35 -14.49 12.47 -8.75
N THR A 36 -14.24 11.16 -8.68
CA THR A 36 -15.08 10.18 -9.36
C THR A 36 -15.02 8.84 -8.63
N LYS A 37 -16.15 8.40 -8.07
CA LYS A 37 -16.22 7.11 -7.33
C LYS A 37 -15.77 5.92 -8.18
N ARG A 38 -16.17 5.87 -9.46
CA ARG A 38 -15.75 4.82 -10.41
C ARG A 38 -14.23 4.85 -10.66
N GLY A 39 -13.66 6.03 -10.90
CA GLY A 39 -12.22 6.21 -11.09
C GLY A 39 -11.43 5.81 -9.84
N GLY A 40 -11.89 6.22 -8.66
CA GLY A 40 -11.26 5.84 -7.40
C GLY A 40 -11.31 4.34 -7.16
N THR A 41 -12.43 3.67 -7.50
CA THR A 41 -12.56 2.21 -7.37
C THR A 41 -11.59 1.47 -8.32
N LEU A 42 -11.43 1.94 -9.55
CA LEU A 42 -10.45 1.40 -10.49
C LEU A 42 -9.02 1.57 -9.97
N VAL A 43 -8.66 2.77 -9.52
CA VAL A 43 -7.34 3.04 -8.93
C VAL A 43 -7.10 2.18 -7.69
N GLY A 44 -8.10 2.04 -6.81
CA GLY A 44 -8.02 1.17 -5.64
C GLY A 44 -7.80 -0.30 -6.01
N THR A 45 -8.48 -0.78 -7.06
CA THR A 45 -8.31 -2.15 -7.56
C THR A 45 -6.91 -2.37 -8.15
N LEU A 46 -6.40 -1.40 -8.93
CA LEU A 46 -5.05 -1.44 -9.47
C LEU A 46 -3.99 -1.42 -8.36
N LEU A 47 -4.20 -0.62 -7.32
CA LEU A 47 -3.32 -0.58 -6.15
C LEU A 47 -3.35 -1.91 -5.37
N LEU A 48 -4.53 -2.54 -5.23
CA LEU A 48 -4.63 -3.87 -4.61
C LEU A 48 -3.86 -4.92 -5.41
N LEU A 49 -4.02 -4.96 -6.74
CA LEU A 49 -3.27 -5.86 -7.61
C LEU A 49 -1.76 -5.61 -7.50
N TRP A 50 -1.34 -4.35 -7.46
CA TRP A 50 0.06 -3.97 -7.25
C TRP A 50 0.60 -4.48 -5.91
N ILE A 51 -0.15 -4.27 -4.81
CA ILE A 51 0.24 -4.74 -3.48
C ILE A 51 0.37 -6.26 -3.47
N VAL A 52 -0.59 -6.99 -4.04
CA VAL A 52 -0.55 -8.46 -4.12
C VAL A 52 0.68 -8.93 -4.91
N TYR A 53 0.94 -8.34 -6.08
CA TYR A 53 2.13 -8.65 -6.87
C TYR A 53 3.43 -8.39 -6.09
N GLN A 54 3.50 -7.28 -5.37
CA GLN A 54 4.66 -6.93 -4.56
C GLN A 54 4.83 -7.88 -3.37
N MET A 55 3.75 -8.32 -2.72
CA MET A 55 3.80 -9.31 -1.65
C MET A 55 4.29 -10.68 -2.14
N VAL A 56 3.81 -11.15 -3.30
CA VAL A 56 4.31 -12.39 -3.91
C VAL A 56 5.80 -12.27 -4.19
N THR A 57 6.23 -11.18 -4.82
CA THR A 57 7.64 -10.93 -5.14
C THR A 57 8.52 -10.82 -3.90
N LEU A 58 8.07 -10.14 -2.85
CA LEU A 58 8.82 -10.03 -1.59
C LEU A 58 8.86 -11.35 -0.82
N SER A 59 7.79 -12.15 -0.87
CA SER A 59 7.70 -13.41 -0.12
C SER A 59 8.70 -14.47 -0.60
N THR A 60 9.09 -14.42 -1.88
CA THR A 60 10.13 -15.28 -2.44
C THR A 60 11.55 -14.85 -2.04
N ILE A 61 11.72 -13.60 -1.59
CA ILE A 61 13.01 -13.01 -1.19
C ILE A 61 13.17 -13.06 0.34
N ALA A 62 12.22 -12.47 1.08
CA ALA A 62 12.24 -12.36 2.53
C ALA A 62 10.84 -12.22 3.14
N SER A 63 10.38 -13.27 3.83
CA SER A 63 9.09 -13.29 4.52
C SER A 63 8.94 -12.20 5.61
N PRO A 64 9.93 -11.90 6.47
CA PRO A 64 9.78 -10.86 7.50
C PRO A 64 9.57 -9.46 6.91
N LEU A 65 10.28 -9.14 5.84
CA LEU A 65 10.16 -7.87 5.15
C LEU A 65 8.78 -7.74 4.48
N THR A 66 8.27 -8.83 3.91
CA THR A 66 6.92 -8.88 3.32
C THR A 66 5.86 -8.47 4.32
N VAL A 67 5.93 -9.00 5.55
CA VAL A 67 4.98 -8.67 6.62
C VAL A 67 5.07 -7.18 6.99
N MET A 68 6.27 -6.62 7.12
CA MET A 68 6.42 -5.19 7.41
C MET A 68 5.83 -4.30 6.31
N VAL A 69 6.12 -4.59 5.04
CA VAL A 69 5.60 -3.81 3.90
C VAL A 69 4.07 -3.92 3.83
N LEU A 70 3.51 -5.10 4.09
CA LEU A 70 2.06 -5.30 4.16
C LEU A 70 1.42 -4.41 5.24
N VAL A 71 2.01 -4.38 6.45
CA VAL A 71 1.53 -3.54 7.55
C VAL A 71 1.55 -2.07 7.19
N ILE A 72 2.61 -1.60 6.52
CA ILE A 72 2.72 -0.22 6.03
C ILE A 72 1.57 0.11 5.07
N TYR A 73 1.32 -0.75 4.07
CA TYR A 73 0.25 -0.51 3.12
C TYR A 73 -1.14 -0.56 3.75
N LEU A 74 -1.37 -1.48 4.69
CA LEU A 74 -2.62 -1.54 5.45
C LEU A 74 -2.83 -0.27 6.27
N PHE A 75 -1.79 0.25 6.94
CA PHE A 75 -1.86 1.49 7.71
C PHE A 75 -2.31 2.67 6.84
N PHE A 76 -1.68 2.87 5.68
CA PHE A 76 -2.06 3.94 4.75
C PHE A 76 -3.44 3.73 4.13
N GLY A 77 -3.82 2.50 3.81
CA GLY A 77 -5.16 2.17 3.30
C GLY A 77 -6.27 2.47 4.30
N ILE A 78 -6.07 2.08 5.57
CA ILE A 78 -7.02 2.38 6.66
C ILE A 78 -7.09 3.89 6.89
N ALA A 79 -5.95 4.59 6.93
CA ALA A 79 -5.91 6.04 7.09
C ALA A 79 -6.66 6.76 5.96
N ALA A 80 -6.49 6.31 4.71
CA ALA A 80 -7.19 6.85 3.55
C ALA A 80 -8.71 6.63 3.66
N TYR A 81 -9.14 5.42 4.02
CA TYR A 81 -10.54 5.09 4.23
C TYR A 81 -11.17 5.95 5.34
N TRP A 82 -10.52 6.05 6.50
CA TRP A 82 -10.99 6.86 7.61
C TRP A 82 -11.11 8.33 7.24
N LYS A 83 -10.15 8.86 6.48
CA LYS A 83 -10.18 10.24 5.98
C LYS A 83 -11.37 10.46 5.05
N LEU A 84 -11.56 9.61 4.05
CA LEU A 84 -12.70 9.70 3.13
C LEU A 84 -14.06 9.54 3.84
N LYS A 85 -14.13 8.70 4.87
CA LYS A 85 -15.32 8.54 5.72
C LYS A 85 -15.62 9.79 6.54
N ARG A 86 -14.60 10.43 7.14
CA ARG A 86 -14.74 11.70 7.88
C ARG A 86 -15.18 12.85 6.98
N GLU A 87 -14.74 12.83 5.73
CA GLU A 87 -15.12 13.82 4.71
C GLU A 87 -16.52 13.57 4.09
N GLY A 88 -17.22 12.50 4.48
CA GLY A 88 -18.55 12.15 3.96
C GLY A 88 -18.55 11.68 2.50
N VAL A 89 -17.37 11.43 1.92
CA VAL A 89 -17.21 10.99 0.52
C VAL A 89 -17.65 9.54 0.33
N ILE A 90 -17.39 8.73 1.36
CA ILE A 90 -17.90 7.36 1.47
C ILE A 90 -19.13 7.43 2.39
N ALA A 91 -20.28 6.94 1.91
CA ALA A 91 -21.51 6.91 2.69
C ALA A 91 -21.24 6.22 4.03
N LYS A 92 -21.71 6.82 5.13
CA LYS A 92 -21.84 6.10 6.40
C LYS A 92 -22.85 4.99 6.13
N GLY A 93 -22.36 3.79 5.86
CA GLY A 93 -23.17 2.58 5.90
C GLY A 93 -23.86 2.48 7.26
#